data_AF-A0A346AAB5-F1
#
_entry.id   AF-A0A346AAB5-F1
#
_cell.length_a   1.000
_cell.length_b   1.000
_cell.length_c   1.000
_cell.angle_alpha   90.00
_cell.angle_beta   90.00
_cell.angle_gamma   90.00
#
_symmetry.space_group_name_H-M   'P 1'
#
loop_
_entity.id
_entity.type
_entity.pdbx_description
1 polymer ?
#
loop_
_entity_poly.entity_id
_entity_poly.type
_entity_poly.pdbx_seq_one_letter_code
_entity_poly.pdbx_strand_id
1 'polypeptide(L)'
;LQEVIKRLALARFDVAFHLRHNGKTIFQAFLEQALPIEVERNGLHLWQAFLEQALPIEVERNGLHLWGWVGLPTFSRSQPDLQYFYVNGRMVRDKLVAHAVRQAYRDVLYNGRHPTFVLFFEVDPAVVDVNVHPTKHEVRFRDSRMV
;
A
#
# COMPACT_ATOMS: atom_id res chain seq x y z
N LEU A 1 -2.35 18.14 1.75
CA LEU A 1 -3.16 17.68 2.89
C LEU A 1 -3.95 16.40 2.56
N GLN A 2 -4.80 16.39 1.52
CA GLN A 2 -5.59 15.20 1.15
C GLN A 2 -4.76 13.92 0.97
N GLU A 3 -3.60 14.02 0.31
CA GLU A 3 -2.67 12.89 0.12
C GLU A 3 -2.08 12.35 1.44
N VAL A 4 -1.87 13.22 2.43
CA VAL A 4 -1.40 12.80 3.76
C VAL A 4 -2.50 12.03 4.49
N ILE A 5 -3.73 12.53 4.44
CA ILE A 5 -4.89 11.88 5.04
C ILE A 5 -5.15 10.50 4.40
N LYS A 6 -5.02 10.39 3.07
CA LYS A 6 -5.10 9.11 2.35
C LYS A 6 -4.13 8.06 2.92
N ARG A 7 -2.87 8.44 3.13
CA ARG A 7 -1.83 7.54 3.66
C ARG A 7 -2.10 7.13 5.10
N LEU A 8 -2.59 8.06 5.92
CA LEU A 8 -2.95 7.76 7.31
C LEU A 8 -4.16 6.83 7.39
N ALA A 9 -5.17 7.03 6.55
CA ALA A 9 -6.33 6.15 6.47
C ALA A 9 -5.95 4.73 6.07
N LEU A 10 -5.03 4.58 5.10
CA LEU A 10 -4.52 3.26 4.71
C LEU A 10 -3.65 2.60 5.79
N ALA A 11 -3.00 3.37 6.66
CA ALA A 11 -2.20 2.82 7.75
C ALA A 11 -3.06 2.29 8.92
N ARG A 12 -4.30 2.77 9.06
CA ARG A 12 -5.16 2.55 10.22
C ARG A 12 -6.63 2.45 9.81
N PHE A 13 -7.06 1.24 9.46
CA PHE A 13 -8.46 0.91 9.13
C PHE A 13 -9.40 1.01 10.33
N ASP A 14 -8.85 0.98 11.55
CA ASP A 14 -9.54 1.14 12.82
C ASP A 14 -9.83 2.61 13.19
N VAL A 15 -9.47 3.56 12.32
CA VAL A 15 -9.66 5.00 12.56
C VAL A 15 -10.48 5.61 11.42
N ALA A 16 -11.59 6.26 11.76
CA ALA A 16 -12.37 7.01 10.79
C ALA A 16 -11.74 8.38 10.49
N PHE A 17 -11.76 8.80 9.23
CA PHE A 17 -11.20 10.07 8.78
C PHE A 17 -12.24 10.91 8.04
N HIS A 18 -12.29 12.21 8.34
CA HIS A 18 -13.15 13.20 7.68
C HIS A 18 -12.33 14.43 7.29
N LEU A 19 -12.31 14.79 6.01
CA LEU A 19 -11.64 15.99 5.51
C LEU A 19 -12.64 16.88 4.77
N ARG A 20 -12.75 18.13 5.22
CA ARG A 20 -13.58 19.16 4.60
C ARG A 20 -12.72 20.31 4.12
N HIS A 21 -13.07 20.89 2.98
CA HIS A 21 -12.46 22.08 2.43
C HIS A 21 -13.55 23.01 1.89
N ASN A 22 -13.55 24.27 2.33
CA ASN A 22 -14.57 25.27 1.96
C ASN A 22 -16.01 24.77 2.14
N GLY A 23 -16.27 24.12 3.29
CA GLY A 23 -17.59 23.58 3.64
C GLY A 23 -17.96 22.25 2.97
N LYS A 24 -17.25 21.82 1.92
CA LYS A 24 -17.49 20.55 1.20
C LYS A 24 -16.62 19.43 1.73
N THR A 25 -17.17 18.23 1.86
CA THR A 25 -16.41 17.01 2.16
C THR A 25 -15.61 16.59 0.93
N ILE A 26 -14.31 16.38 1.10
CA ILE A 26 -13.38 16.00 0.03
C ILE A 26 -12.71 14.64 0.28
N PHE A 27 -12.79 14.12 1.51
CA PHE A 27 -12.35 12.77 1.85
C PHE A 27 -13.15 12.26 3.06
N GLN A 28 -13.56 11.01 3.00
CA GLN A 28 -14.21 10.30 4.09
C GLN A 28 -13.77 8.83 4.04
N ALA A 29 -13.29 8.31 5.17
CA ALA A 29 -13.01 6.90 5.37
C ALA A 29 -13.73 6.46 6.65
N PHE A 30 -14.44 5.34 6.57
CA PHE A 30 -15.18 4.77 7.68
C PHE A 30 -14.36 3.69 8.39
N LEU A 31 -14.81 3.32 9.59
CA LEU A 31 -14.21 2.25 10.38
C LEU A 31 -14.68 0.90 9.81
N GLU A 32 -13.74 0.02 9.51
CA GLU A 32 -14.04 -1.35 9.06
C GLU A 32 -13.64 -2.34 10.16
N GLN A 33 -14.58 -3.23 10.50
CA GLN A 33 -14.39 -4.27 11.52
C GLN A 33 -13.91 -5.60 10.94
N ALA A 34 -13.92 -5.75 9.61
CA ALA A 34 -13.48 -6.95 8.89
C ALA A 34 -12.01 -6.85 8.45
N LEU A 35 -11.40 -8.00 8.15
CA LEU A 35 -10.02 -8.06 7.64
C LEU A 35 -9.90 -7.21 6.37
N PRO A 36 -8.77 -6.50 6.17
CA PRO A 36 -8.59 -5.61 5.04
C PRO A 36 -8.89 -6.26 3.68
N ILE A 37 -8.49 -7.52 3.45
CA ILE A 37 -8.79 -8.24 2.19
C ILE A 37 -10.29 -8.48 1.98
N GLU A 38 -11.04 -8.64 3.06
CA GLU A 38 -12.49 -8.83 3.07
C GLU A 38 -13.24 -7.49 3.11
N VAL A 39 -12.52 -6.36 3.10
CA VAL A 39 -13.12 -5.03 3.07
C VAL A 39 -14.09 -4.96 1.92
N GLU A 40 -15.36 -5.02 2.29
CA GLU A 40 -16.47 -4.67 1.45
C GLU A 40 -16.12 -3.30 0.87
N ARG A 41 -16.17 -3.19 -0.46
CA ARG A 41 -15.74 -2.04 -1.28
C ARG A 41 -16.37 -0.67 -0.89
N ASN A 42 -17.17 -0.65 0.18
CA ASN A 42 -18.11 0.37 0.60
C ASN A 42 -17.50 1.49 1.47
N GLY A 43 -16.46 1.24 2.29
CA GLY A 43 -15.94 2.23 3.24
C GLY A 43 -15.04 3.32 2.65
N LEU A 44 -14.62 3.16 1.40
CA LEU A 44 -13.50 3.88 0.80
C LEU A 44 -13.83 4.26 -0.65
N HIS A 45 -14.80 5.14 -0.86
CA HIS A 45 -15.20 5.66 -2.20
C HIS A 45 -14.01 6.13 -3.06
N LEU A 46 -12.95 6.64 -2.42
CA LEU A 46 -11.72 7.07 -3.11
C LEU A 46 -10.85 5.93 -3.64
N TRP A 47 -11.04 4.72 -3.11
CA TRP A 47 -10.29 3.53 -3.46
C TRP A 47 -11.14 2.50 -4.19
N GLN A 48 -12.47 2.67 -4.21
CA GLN A 48 -13.39 1.82 -4.96
C GLN A 48 -12.95 1.66 -6.43
N ALA A 49 -12.60 2.76 -7.09
CA ALA A 49 -12.09 2.72 -8.47
C ALA A 49 -10.77 1.92 -8.62
N PHE A 50 -9.93 1.90 -7.58
CA PHE A 50 -8.72 1.08 -7.56
C PHE A 50 -9.05 -0.38 -7.23
N LEU A 51 -9.89 -0.65 -6.22
CA LEU A 51 -10.28 -1.99 -5.79
C LEU A 51 -11.08 -2.74 -6.87
N GLU A 52 -11.83 -2.04 -7.72
CA GLU A 52 -12.48 -2.60 -8.90
C GLU A 52 -11.48 -3.05 -9.97
N GLN A 53 -10.27 -2.50 -9.94
CA GLN A 53 -9.20 -2.72 -10.90
C GLN A 53 -7.97 -3.36 -10.25
N ALA A 54 -8.15 -4.01 -9.10
CA ALA A 54 -7.06 -4.64 -8.35
C ALA A 54 -7.40 -6.06 -7.94
N LEU A 55 -6.36 -6.85 -7.78
CA LEU A 55 -6.40 -8.23 -7.31
C LEU A 55 -5.89 -8.27 -5.87
N PRO A 56 -6.63 -8.92 -4.95
CA PRO A 56 -6.12 -9.16 -3.61
C PRO A 56 -4.95 -10.14 -3.69
N ILE A 57 -3.95 -9.93 -2.83
CA ILE A 57 -2.85 -10.87 -2.62
C ILE A 57 -2.68 -11.10 -1.13
N GLU A 58 -2.34 -12.33 -0.78
CA GLU A 58 -2.01 -12.74 0.58
C GLU A 58 -0.97 -13.85 0.50
N VAL A 59 0.18 -13.63 1.13
CA VAL A 59 1.31 -14.55 1.11
C VAL A 59 1.95 -14.56 2.48
N GLU A 60 2.01 -15.73 3.10
CA GLU A 60 2.73 -15.93 4.35
C GLU A 60 3.88 -16.94 4.14
N ARG A 61 5.10 -16.57 4.52
CA ARG A 61 6.30 -17.42 4.44
C ARG A 61 7.30 -17.06 5.52
N ASN A 62 7.82 -18.06 6.24
CA ASN A 62 8.90 -17.87 7.23
C ASN A 62 8.60 -16.79 8.29
N GLY A 63 7.33 -16.65 8.72
CA GLY A 63 6.92 -15.60 9.66
C GLY A 63 6.87 -14.19 9.06
N LEU A 64 6.96 -14.07 7.73
CA LEU A 64 6.70 -12.87 6.96
C LEU A 64 5.30 -12.97 6.38
N HIS A 65 4.52 -11.91 6.48
CA HIS A 65 3.16 -11.85 5.95
C HIS A 65 3.02 -10.62 5.05
N LEU A 66 2.77 -10.85 3.75
CA LEU A 66 2.52 -9.81 2.77
C LEU A 66 1.06 -9.92 2.30
N TRP A 67 0.30 -8.84 2.46
CA TRP A 67 -1.09 -8.81 2.04
C TRP A 67 -1.47 -7.46 1.43
N GLY A 68 -2.62 -7.39 0.76
CA GLY A 68 -3.18 -6.16 0.20
C GLY A 68 -3.65 -6.36 -1.24
N TRP A 69 -3.45 -5.35 -2.09
CA TRP A 69 -3.94 -5.34 -3.46
C TRP A 69 -2.91 -4.84 -4.44
N VAL A 70 -2.90 -5.47 -5.62
CA VAL A 70 -2.11 -5.05 -6.78
C VAL A 70 -3.03 -4.77 -7.95
N GLY A 71 -2.84 -3.65 -8.63
CA GLY A 71 -3.66 -3.26 -9.76
C GLY A 71 -3.46 -4.17 -10.97
N LEU A 72 -4.50 -4.37 -11.75
CA LEU A 72 -4.40 -5.04 -13.04
C LEU A 72 -3.39 -4.31 -13.93
N PRO A 73 -2.66 -5.01 -14.83
CA PRO A 73 -1.70 -4.35 -15.73
C PRO A 73 -2.32 -3.24 -16.60
N THR A 74 -3.61 -3.38 -16.93
CA THR A 74 -4.43 -2.38 -17.63
C THR A 74 -4.69 -1.12 -16.78
N PHE A 75 -4.70 -1.25 -15.45
CA PHE A 75 -4.83 -0.15 -14.49
C PHE A 75 -3.47 0.35 -14.00
N SER A 76 -2.63 0.74 -14.95
CA SER A 76 -1.32 1.33 -14.70
C SER A 76 -1.37 2.86 -14.66
N ARG A 77 -0.28 3.50 -14.21
CA ARG A 77 -0.14 4.96 -14.11
C ARG A 77 1.04 5.46 -14.94
N SER A 78 0.99 6.73 -15.35
CA SER A 78 2.13 7.42 -15.97
C SER A 78 3.17 7.89 -14.96
N GLN A 79 2.84 7.88 -13.67
CA GLN A 79 3.68 8.29 -12.55
C GLN A 79 3.52 7.27 -11.40
N PRO A 80 4.49 7.13 -10.49
CA PRO A 80 4.38 6.23 -9.32
C PRO A 80 3.52 6.86 -8.20
N ASP A 81 2.33 7.35 -8.53
CA ASP A 81 1.45 8.11 -7.63
C ASP A 81 0.46 7.23 -6.83
N LEU A 82 0.30 5.97 -7.22
CA LEU A 82 -0.55 4.98 -6.55
C LEU A 82 0.26 3.76 -6.11
N GLN A 83 1.32 4.01 -5.35
CA GLN A 83 2.22 3.00 -4.80
C GLN A 83 2.34 3.20 -3.30
N TYR A 84 1.60 2.39 -2.54
CA TYR A 84 1.57 2.43 -1.09
C TYR A 84 2.11 1.12 -0.55
N PHE A 85 3.14 1.21 0.27
CA PHE A 85 3.74 0.07 0.95
C PHE A 85 3.85 0.39 2.44
N TYR A 86 3.38 -0.53 3.27
CA TYR A 86 3.40 -0.40 4.72
C TYR A 86 4.21 -1.54 5.32
N VAL A 87 5.06 -1.23 6.30
CA VAL A 87 5.74 -2.23 7.11
C VAL A 87 5.32 -2.04 8.55
N ASN A 88 4.68 -3.04 9.15
CA ASN A 88 4.14 -2.97 10.52
C ASN A 88 3.33 -1.68 10.78
N GLY A 89 2.45 -1.33 9.84
CA GLY A 89 1.60 -0.13 9.91
C GLY A 89 2.28 1.21 9.59
N ARG A 90 3.57 1.22 9.23
CA ARG A 90 4.28 2.45 8.83
C ARG A 90 4.43 2.53 7.32
N MET A 91 4.08 3.66 6.73
CA MET A 91 4.32 3.88 5.30
C MET A 91 5.82 3.96 5.02
N VAL A 92 6.29 3.16 4.07
CA VAL A 92 7.69 3.12 3.62
C VAL A 92 7.73 3.39 2.11
N ARG A 93 8.76 4.11 1.66
CA ARG A 93 9.00 4.38 0.24
C ARG A 93 10.29 3.72 -0.17
N ASP A 94 10.23 2.42 -0.41
CA ASP A 94 11.40 1.63 -0.77
C ASP A 94 11.52 1.40 -2.28
N LYS A 95 12.68 1.72 -2.85
CA LYS A 95 12.97 1.49 -4.27
C LYS A 95 13.05 0.01 -4.61
N LEU A 96 13.47 -0.84 -3.67
CA LEU A 96 13.56 -2.30 -3.85
C LEU A 96 12.17 -2.88 -4.04
N VAL A 97 11.21 -2.50 -3.19
CA VAL A 97 9.82 -2.95 -3.31
C VAL A 97 9.21 -2.49 -4.63
N ALA A 98 9.38 -1.21 -4.98
CA ALA A 98 8.87 -0.68 -6.25
C ALA A 98 9.51 -1.38 -7.47
N HIS A 99 10.79 -1.79 -7.36
CA HIS A 99 11.47 -2.55 -8.39
C HIS A 99 10.96 -4.00 -8.47
N ALA A 100 10.80 -4.68 -7.33
CA ALA A 100 10.30 -6.05 -7.24
C ALA A 100 8.89 -6.16 -7.84
N VAL A 101 7.98 -5.25 -7.48
CA VAL A 101 6.63 -5.21 -8.07
C VAL A 101 6.70 -4.92 -9.57
N ARG A 102 7.52 -3.95 -10.01
CA ARG A 102 7.68 -3.69 -11.46
C ARG A 102 8.23 -4.91 -12.20
N GLN A 103 9.15 -5.67 -11.60
CA GLN A 103 9.71 -6.88 -12.18
C GLN A 103 8.65 -7.98 -12.31
N ALA A 104 7.77 -8.15 -11.31
CA ALA A 104 6.64 -9.09 -11.40
C ALA A 104 5.67 -8.75 -12.55
N TYR A 105 5.64 -7.48 -12.97
CA TYR A 105 4.80 -6.98 -14.06
C TYR A 105 5.53 -6.88 -15.41
N ARG A 106 6.80 -7.32 -15.50
CA ARG A 106 7.68 -7.05 -16.66
C ARG A 106 7.07 -7.48 -18.00
N ASP A 107 6.39 -8.61 -18.03
CA ASP A 107 5.87 -9.21 -19.27
C ASP A 107 4.50 -8.65 -19.68
N VAL A 108 3.83 -7.91 -18.78
CA VAL A 108 2.45 -7.44 -18.94
C VAL A 108 2.30 -5.92 -18.88
N LEU A 109 3.36 -5.21 -18.48
CA LEU A 109 3.33 -3.76 -18.30
C LEU A 109 4.04 -3.05 -19.45
N TYR A 110 3.34 -2.10 -20.06
CA TYR A 110 3.91 -1.29 -21.14
C TYR A 110 5.07 -0.41 -20.66
N ASN A 111 6.04 -0.13 -21.54
CA ASN A 111 7.20 0.69 -21.21
C ASN A 111 6.78 2.08 -20.70
N GLY A 112 7.46 2.55 -19.64
CA GLY A 112 7.19 3.85 -19.02
C GLY A 112 5.92 3.91 -18.15
N ARG A 113 5.24 2.77 -17.95
CA ARG A 113 4.10 2.68 -17.03
C ARG A 113 4.53 2.20 -15.65
N HIS A 114 3.71 2.56 -14.67
CA HIS A 114 3.91 2.22 -13.26
C HIS A 114 2.78 1.30 -12.79
N PRO A 115 3.09 0.17 -12.13
CA PRO A 115 2.07 -0.64 -11.48
C PRO A 115 1.48 0.15 -10.31
N THR A 116 0.23 -0.16 -10.00
CA THR A 116 -0.48 0.40 -8.85
C THR A 116 -0.60 -0.67 -7.78
N PHE A 117 -0.41 -0.30 -6.51
CA PHE A 117 -0.51 -1.26 -5.41
C PHE A 117 -0.71 -0.57 -4.07
N VAL A 118 -1.36 -1.29 -3.17
CA VAL A 118 -1.47 -0.99 -1.74
C VAL A 118 -1.13 -2.28 -1.01
N LEU A 119 0.06 -2.32 -0.41
CA LEU A 119 0.65 -3.54 0.15
C LEU A 119 1.06 -3.33 1.60
N PHE A 120 0.85 -4.36 2.39
CA PHE A 120 1.11 -4.39 3.82
C PHE A 120 2.02 -5.57 4.11
N PHE A 121 3.14 -5.29 4.77
CA PHE A 121 4.13 -6.27 5.14
C PHE A 121 4.26 -6.31 6.66
N GLU A 122 3.97 -7.47 7.20
CA GLU A 122 4.04 -7.78 8.62
C GLU A 122 5.21 -8.72 8.86
N VAL A 123 6.02 -8.36 9.84
CA VAL A 123 7.28 -9.03 10.13
C VAL A 123 7.69 -8.72 11.56
N ASP A 124 8.37 -9.67 12.22
CA ASP A 124 8.92 -9.45 13.56
C ASP A 124 9.81 -8.17 13.57
N PRO A 125 9.49 -7.16 14.41
CA PRO A 125 10.29 -5.96 14.54
C PRO A 125 11.76 -6.23 14.94
N ALA A 126 12.05 -7.39 15.55
CA ALA A 126 13.42 -7.78 15.88
C ALA A 126 14.27 -8.13 14.65
N VAL A 127 13.64 -8.46 13.51
CA VAL A 127 14.33 -8.81 12.26
C VAL A 127 14.32 -7.71 11.20
N VAL A 128 13.62 -6.59 11.47
CA VAL A 128 13.53 -5.44 10.57
C VAL A 128 13.92 -4.14 11.25
N ASP A 129 14.96 -3.49 10.72
CA ASP A 129 15.34 -2.14 11.14
C ASP A 129 14.72 -1.11 10.18
N VAL A 130 13.73 -0.37 10.71
CA VAL A 130 13.02 0.71 10.01
C VAL A 130 13.72 2.08 10.23
N ASN A 131 14.78 2.14 11.05
CA ASN A 131 15.43 3.38 11.50
C ASN A 131 16.75 3.72 10.78
N VAL A 132 17.05 3.10 9.64
CA VAL A 132 18.40 3.15 9.04
C VAL A 132 18.75 4.49 8.34
N HIS A 133 17.82 5.43 8.18
CA HIS A 133 18.08 6.73 7.54
C HIS A 133 17.30 7.87 8.23
N PRO A 134 17.85 9.10 8.32
CA PRO A 134 17.23 10.24 9.03
C PRO A 134 15.79 10.61 8.62
N THR A 135 15.33 10.16 7.46
CA THR A 135 13.95 10.38 6.95
C THR A 135 13.02 9.16 7.09
N LYS A 136 13.50 8.02 7.62
CA LYS A 136 12.73 6.78 7.87
C LYS A 136 12.02 6.21 6.62
N HIS A 137 12.56 6.45 5.42
CA HIS A 137 11.92 6.07 4.16
C HIS A 137 12.37 4.73 3.57
N GLU A 138 13.39 4.08 4.14
CA GLU A 138 13.96 2.83 3.62
C GLU A 138 14.03 1.77 4.72
N VAL A 139 13.75 0.51 4.36
CA VAL A 139 13.77 -0.63 5.28
C VAL A 139 14.95 -1.52 4.93
N ARG A 140 15.80 -1.87 5.90
CA ARG A 140 16.79 -2.93 5.72
C ARG A 140 16.28 -4.22 6.34
N PHE A 141 15.98 -5.18 5.48
CA PHE A 141 15.78 -6.57 5.87
C PHE A 141 17.14 -7.20 6.17
N ARG A 142 17.27 -7.87 7.33
CA ARG A 142 18.51 -8.55 7.72
C ARG A 142 18.96 -9.62 6.71
N ASP A 143 18.04 -10.19 5.95
CA ASP A 143 18.33 -11.13 4.88
C ASP A 143 17.63 -10.72 3.58
N SER A 144 18.34 -9.95 2.74
CA SER A 144 17.80 -9.37 1.51
C SER A 144 17.48 -10.42 0.42
N ARG A 145 17.86 -11.69 0.60
CA ARG A 145 17.55 -12.79 -0.34
C ARG A 145 16.29 -13.58 0.04
N MET A 146 15.77 -13.38 1.25
CA MET A 146 14.53 -14.04 1.70
C MET A 146 13.26 -13.23 1.41
N VAL A 147 13.40 -11.99 0.94
CA VAL A 147 12.30 -11.03 0.69
C VAL A 147 12.16 -10.76 -0.81
#